data_AF-A0A4R2C5D4-F1
#
_entry.id   AF-A0A4R2C5D4-F1
#
_cell.length_a   1.000
_cell.length_b   1.000
_cell.length_c   1.000
_cell.angle_alpha   90.00
_cell.angle_beta   90.00
_cell.angle_gamma   90.00
#
_symmetry.space_group_name_H-M   'P 1'
#
loop_
_entity.id
_entity.type
_entity.pdbx_description
1 polymer ?
#
loop_
_entity_poly.entity_id
_entity_poly.type
_entity_poly.pdbx_seq_one_letter_code
_entity_poly.pdbx_strand_id
1 'polypeptide(L)'
;MLVDGRLSFDALQRRMVTAPAKARELVAAAPASYVAFDLLAVAGVELRTQRWIVRRGRLEQLATSFSPPLQLTPVTADLEEAREWFDVLPAAKASRVWS
;
A
#
# COMPACT_ATOMS: atom_id res chain seq x y z
N MET A 1 -0.76 7.91 -4.13
CA MET A 1 -1.15 8.51 -5.42
C MET A 1 0.09 9.10 -6.06
N LEU A 2 0.25 8.91 -7.37
CA LEU A 2 1.29 9.60 -8.13
C LEU A 2 0.71 10.86 -8.77
N VAL A 3 1.38 11.99 -8.55
CA VAL A 3 1.18 13.24 -9.31
C VAL A 3 2.52 13.54 -9.97
N ASP A 4 2.53 13.67 -11.29
CA ASP A 4 3.76 13.83 -12.09
C ASP A 4 4.84 12.78 -11.77
N GLY A 5 4.41 11.53 -11.58
CA GLY A 5 5.29 10.40 -11.26
C GLY A 5 5.83 10.35 -9.83
N ARG A 6 5.36 11.24 -8.94
CA ARG A 6 5.83 11.32 -7.54
C ARG A 6 4.70 11.03 -6.55
N LEU A 7 5.02 10.37 -5.45
CA LEU A 7 4.08 10.20 -4.34
C LEU A 7 3.70 11.57 -3.78
N SER A 8 2.40 11.90 -3.82
CA SER A 8 1.86 13.15 -3.26
C SER A 8 0.81 12.84 -2.20
N PHE A 9 1.14 13.14 -0.95
CA PHE A 9 0.19 13.06 0.17
C PHE A 9 -0.78 14.25 0.16
N ASP A 10 -0.31 15.44 -0.18
CA ASP A 10 -1.15 16.64 -0.28
C ASP A 10 -2.31 16.46 -1.28
N ALA A 11 -2.04 15.82 -2.43
CA ALA A 11 -3.07 15.51 -3.41
C ALA A 11 -4.12 14.53 -2.88
N LEU A 12 -3.73 13.58 -2.01
CA LEU A 12 -4.65 12.68 -1.33
C LEU A 12 -5.52 13.44 -0.32
N GLN A 13 -4.91 14.31 0.49
CA GLN A 13 -5.61 15.10 1.50
C GLN A 13 -6.65 16.04 0.91
N ARG A 14 -6.37 16.66 -0.25
CA ARG A 14 -7.31 17.55 -0.94
C ARG A 14 -8.68 16.90 -1.19
N ARG A 15 -8.74 15.57 -1.38
CA ARG A 15 -10.01 14.85 -1.56
C ARG A 15 -10.92 14.89 -0.34
N MET A 16 -10.34 14.95 0.87
CA MET A 16 -11.08 14.88 2.13
C MET A 16 -11.71 16.21 2.53
N VAL A 17 -11.15 17.33 2.05
CA VAL A 17 -11.53 18.69 2.46
C VAL A 17 -12.32 19.46 1.41
N THR A 18 -12.53 18.89 0.21
CA THR A 18 -13.31 19.51 -0.88
C THR A 18 -14.74 18.97 -0.96
N ALA A 19 -15.61 19.72 -1.64
CA ALA A 19 -16.99 19.30 -1.87
C ALA A 19 -17.06 17.94 -2.62
N PRO A 20 -18.07 17.08 -2.37
CA PRO A 20 -18.15 15.73 -2.93
C PRO A 20 -18.06 15.65 -4.47
N ALA A 21 -18.65 16.60 -5.19
CA ALA A 21 -18.53 16.66 -6.65
C ALA A 21 -17.07 16.84 -7.09
N LYS A 22 -16.35 17.76 -6.45
CA LYS A 22 -14.93 18.02 -6.74
C LYS A 22 -14.03 16.87 -6.31
N ALA A 23 -14.34 16.22 -5.20
CA ALA A 23 -13.64 15.03 -4.75
C ALA A 23 -13.72 13.89 -5.79
N ARG A 24 -14.89 13.67 -6.42
CA ARG A 24 -15.05 12.66 -7.48
C ARG A 24 -14.18 12.98 -8.71
N GLU A 25 -14.12 14.23 -9.14
CA GLU A 25 -13.21 14.66 -10.22
C GLU A 25 -11.74 14.39 -9.87
N LEU A 26 -11.31 14.76 -8.66
CA LEU A 26 -9.95 14.53 -8.18
C LEU A 26 -9.61 13.04 -8.01
N VAL A 27 -10.61 12.19 -7.73
CA VAL A 27 -10.45 10.73 -7.67
C VAL A 27 -10.19 10.17 -9.07
N ALA A 28 -11.00 10.57 -10.05
CA ALA A 28 -10.87 10.11 -11.43
C ALA A 28 -9.55 10.57 -12.07
N ALA A 29 -9.13 11.81 -11.82
CA ALA A 29 -7.93 12.39 -12.43
C ALA A 29 -6.61 11.74 -11.96
N ALA A 30 -6.55 11.21 -10.74
CA ALA A 30 -5.31 10.68 -10.18
C ALA A 30 -5.54 9.51 -9.20
N PRO A 31 -5.91 8.30 -9.65
CA PRO A 31 -6.27 7.19 -8.77
C PRO A 31 -5.27 6.95 -7.63
N ALA A 32 -5.78 6.62 -6.44
CA ALA A 32 -4.90 6.24 -5.33
C ALA A 32 -4.53 4.76 -5.45
N SER A 33 -3.25 4.44 -5.27
CA SER A 33 -2.81 3.07 -5.02
C SER A 33 -3.09 2.67 -3.57
N TYR A 34 -3.63 1.47 -3.38
CA TYR A 34 -3.79 0.86 -2.06
C TYR A 34 -2.68 -0.16 -1.86
N VAL A 35 -1.92 0.03 -0.78
CA VAL A 35 -0.82 -0.87 -0.41
C VAL A 35 -1.21 -1.59 0.87
N ALA A 36 -1.55 -2.87 0.74
CA ALA A 36 -1.98 -3.72 1.85
C ALA A 36 -0.78 -4.26 2.64
N PHE A 37 -0.84 -4.21 3.97
CA PHE A 37 0.26 -4.66 4.84
C PHE A 37 -0.15 -5.70 5.90
N ASP A 38 -1.45 -5.83 6.22
CA ASP A 38 -1.96 -6.79 7.19
C ASP A 38 -3.37 -7.27 6.82
N LEU A 39 -3.77 -8.44 7.33
CA LEU A 39 -5.09 -9.04 7.15
C LEU A 39 -5.68 -9.37 8.51
N LEU A 40 -6.64 -8.54 8.93
CA LEU A 40 -7.24 -8.64 10.26
C LEU A 40 -8.39 -9.64 10.32
N ALA A 41 -9.10 -9.84 9.21
CA ALA A 41 -10.16 -10.83 9.09
C ALA A 41 -10.35 -11.26 7.62
N VAL A 42 -10.82 -12.48 7.40
CA VAL A 42 -11.15 -13.00 6.06
C VAL A 42 -12.25 -14.05 6.15
N ALA A 43 -13.23 -13.99 5.25
CA ALA A 43 -14.33 -14.96 5.19
C ALA A 43 -15.02 -15.21 6.57
N GLY A 44 -15.23 -14.14 7.36
CA GLY A 44 -15.83 -14.22 8.69
C GLY A 44 -14.90 -14.72 9.80
N VAL A 45 -13.64 -15.06 9.50
CA VAL A 45 -12.64 -15.48 10.48
C VAL A 45 -11.85 -14.28 10.98
N GLU A 46 -11.86 -14.07 12.30
CA GLU A 46 -11.04 -13.08 13.00
C GLU A 46 -9.58 -13.54 13.12
N LEU A 47 -8.62 -12.66 12.80
CA LEU A 47 -7.19 -12.98 12.80
C LEU A 47 -6.36 -12.10 13.73
N ARG A 48 -6.91 -11.04 14.35
CA ARG A 48 -6.16 -10.12 15.21
C ARG A 48 -5.39 -10.81 16.34
N THR A 49 -5.87 -11.94 16.84
CA THR A 49 -5.21 -12.74 17.90
C THR A 49 -4.08 -13.64 17.37
N GLN A 50 -3.97 -13.82 16.05
CA GLN A 50 -2.93 -14.63 15.42
C GLN A 50 -1.61 -13.86 15.33
N ARG A 51 -0.49 -14.57 15.34
CA ARG A 51 0.83 -13.97 15.05
C ARG A 51 0.84 -13.32 13.67
N TRP A 52 1.55 -12.20 13.53
CA TRP A 52 1.61 -11.44 12.27
C TRP A 52 2.04 -12.31 11.08
N ILE A 53 3.01 -13.22 11.23
CA ILE A 53 3.46 -14.13 10.16
C ILE A 53 2.30 -14.97 9.58
N VAL A 54 1.35 -15.39 10.42
CA VAL A 54 0.16 -16.16 9.99
C VAL A 54 -0.79 -15.27 9.22
N ARG A 55 -1.01 -14.03 9.68
CA ARG A 55 -1.86 -13.05 8.99
C ARG A 55 -1.25 -12.66 7.65
N ARG A 56 0.07 -12.46 7.62
CA ARG A 56 0.84 -12.12 6.42
C ARG A 56 0.76 -13.22 5.37
N GLY A 57 0.96 -14.49 5.75
CA GLY A 57 0.84 -15.61 4.80
C GLY A 57 -0.56 -15.72 4.20
N ARG A 58 -1.62 -15.46 4.99
CA ARG A 58 -3.00 -15.40 4.45
C ARG A 58 -3.22 -14.21 3.52
N LEU A 59 -2.63 -13.06 3.83
CA LEU A 59 -2.67 -11.88 2.95
C LEU A 59 -1.97 -12.15 1.62
N GLU A 60 -0.80 -12.80 1.64
CA GLU A 60 -0.05 -13.18 0.44
C GLU A 60 -0.83 -14.13 -0.47
N GLN A 61 -1.57 -15.08 0.12
CA GLN A 61 -2.47 -15.95 -0.65
C GLN A 61 -3.58 -15.15 -1.36
N LEU A 62 -4.20 -14.19 -0.68
CA LEU A 62 -5.19 -13.30 -1.31
C LEU A 62 -4.55 -12.40 -2.38
N ALA A 63 -3.33 -11.94 -2.12
CA ALA A 63 -2.60 -11.02 -2.99
C ALA A 63 -2.24 -11.63 -4.35
N THR A 64 -2.30 -12.95 -4.52
CA THR A 64 -2.16 -13.60 -5.84
C THR A 64 -3.20 -13.10 -6.86
N SER A 65 -4.34 -12.59 -6.39
CA SER A 65 -5.39 -12.00 -7.23
C SER A 65 -5.28 -10.47 -7.37
N PHE A 66 -4.32 -9.84 -6.68
CA PHE A 66 -4.18 -8.39 -6.72
C PHE A 66 -3.61 -7.93 -8.06
N SER A 67 -4.10 -6.78 -8.49
CA SER A 67 -3.59 -6.04 -9.64
C SER A 67 -3.67 -4.54 -9.33
N PRO A 68 -2.86 -3.71 -10.01
CA PRO A 68 -2.94 -2.26 -9.83
C PRO A 68 -4.39 -1.75 -9.94
N PRO A 69 -4.81 -0.84 -9.05
CA PRO A 69 -4.01 -0.05 -8.12
C PRO A 69 -3.83 -0.69 -6.72
N LEU A 70 -4.17 -1.96 -6.54
CA LEU A 70 -4.03 -2.70 -5.27
C LEU A 70 -2.74 -3.54 -5.29
N GLN A 71 -1.90 -3.37 -4.27
CA GLN A 71 -0.59 -4.00 -4.18
C GLN A 71 -0.29 -4.43 -2.74
N LEU A 72 0.64 -5.37 -2.58
CA LEU A 72 1.08 -5.87 -1.28
C LEU A 72 2.38 -5.17 -0.85
N THR A 73 2.54 -4.83 0.43
CA THR A 73 3.84 -4.33 0.90
C THR A 73 4.95 -5.36 0.69
N PRO A 74 6.15 -4.94 0.25
CA PRO A 74 7.34 -5.77 0.33
C PRO A 74 7.64 -6.07 1.80
N VAL A 75 8.14 -7.28 2.07
CA VAL A 75 8.65 -7.71 3.38
C VAL A 75 9.86 -8.60 3.12
N THR A 76 10.84 -8.54 4.01
CA THR A 76 12.00 -9.44 3.96
C THR A 76 12.28 -9.99 5.35
N ALA A 77 12.74 -11.24 5.38
CA ALA A 77 13.33 -11.87 6.57
C ALA A 77 14.87 -11.87 6.51
N ASP A 78 15.45 -11.40 5.39
CA ASP A 78 16.88 -11.25 5.21
C ASP A 78 17.34 -9.97 5.91
N LEU A 79 18.28 -10.14 6.85
CA LEU A 79 18.82 -9.04 7.63
C LEU A 79 19.66 -8.07 6.79
N GLU A 80 20.38 -8.57 5.79
CA GLU A 80 21.19 -7.75 4.89
C GLU A 80 20.29 -6.90 3.99
N GLU A 81 19.27 -7.50 3.41
CA GLU A 81 18.26 -6.78 2.63
C GLU A 81 17.52 -5.74 3.48
N ALA A 82 17.15 -6.09 4.72
CA ALA A 82 16.50 -5.15 5.64
C ALA A 82 17.39 -3.94 5.98
N ARG A 83 18.69 -4.15 6.15
CA ARG A 83 19.67 -3.07 6.38
C ARG A 83 19.79 -2.17 5.16
N GLU A 84 19.90 -2.77 3.97
CA GLU A 84 19.92 -2.00 2.72
C GLU A 84 18.67 -1.14 2.60
N TRP A 85 17.48 -1.71 2.84
CA TRP A 85 16.24 -0.94 2.81
C TRP A 85 16.28 0.23 3.80
N PHE A 86 16.74 0.00 5.03
CA PHE A 86 16.82 1.04 6.06
C PHE A 86 17.74 2.20 5.63
N ASP A 87 18.91 1.89 5.08
CA ASP A 87 19.91 2.88 4.68
C ASP A 87 19.54 3.60 3.37
N VAL A 88 18.81 2.92 2.48
CA VAL A 88 18.44 3.40 1.14
C VAL A 88 17.07 4.11 1.11
N LEU A 89 16.32 4.13 2.22
CA LEU A 89 15.02 4.81 2.31
C LEU A 89 15.10 6.28 2.80
N PRO A 90 15.60 7.24 1.99
CA PRO A 90 14.91 8.51 1.82
C PRO A 90 13.70 8.28 0.91
N ALA A 91 12.64 9.08 1.05
CA ALA A 91 11.33 8.95 0.38
C ALA A 91 11.31 8.83 -1.18
N ALA A 92 12.46 8.78 -1.85
CA ALA A 92 12.63 8.87 -3.28
C ALA A 92 12.58 7.54 -4.07
N LYS A 93 12.61 6.35 -3.44
CA LYS A 93 12.72 5.07 -4.17
C LYS A 93 11.50 4.13 -4.11
N ALA A 94 10.30 4.64 -3.85
CA ALA A 94 9.09 3.84 -4.00
C ALA A 94 8.98 3.24 -5.42
N SER A 95 9.45 3.92 -6.47
CA SER A 95 9.28 3.48 -7.87
C SER A 95 9.93 2.15 -8.25
N ARG A 96 10.94 1.64 -7.53
CA ARG A 96 11.64 0.39 -7.90
C ARG A 96 11.02 -0.87 -7.28
N VAL A 97 10.22 -0.71 -6.22
CA VAL A 97 9.52 -1.82 -5.57
C VAL A 97 8.12 -2.03 -6.15
N TRP A 98 7.62 -1.07 -6.94
CA TRP A 98 6.27 -1.06 -7.50
C TRP A 98 6.23 -1.16 -9.04
N SER A 99 7.32 -1.63 -9.67
CA SER A 99 7.37 -1.99 -11.09
C SER A 99 7.19 -3.49 -11.27
#